data_AF-A0A6I9PKE3-F1
#
_entry.id   AF-A0A6I9PKE3-F1
#
_cell.length_a   1.000
_cell.length_b   1.000
_cell.length_c   1.000
_cell.angle_alpha   90.00
_cell.angle_beta   90.00
_cell.angle_gamma   90.00
#
_symmetry.space_group_name_H-M   'P 1'
#
loop_
_entity.id
_entity.type
_entity.pdbx_description
1 polymer ?
#
loop_
_entity_poly.entity_id
_entity_poly.type
_entity_poly.pdbx_seq_one_letter_code
_entity_poly.pdbx_strand_id
1 'polypeptide(L)'
;TLSPFWNISLWVALGVFTSLLAFLPKPLGILFLLVSLILRAIYTMGLAPALLLLGAVNLFNKLVFLVSFVGNQGTFTRGYKAVVMDMLFIYHLGYAIICVLGLFVHEFFYSFLLFDLVIREETLLNVIKSVTRNGRSIILTAVLAIFLVYFFSIIGFLFLKDDFRMEVDRLPTPGKGDQLSNNEVAGSCTKDSCPLSTPQPGPDDGTERVCDTLLMCIITVLNQGLRNGGGVGDILRRPSKEEPLFAARVVYDLLFFFIVIIIVLNLIFGVIIDTFADLRSEKQRKEEILKTTCFICGLERDKFDNKTVSFEEHIKSEHNMWHYLYFLVLVRVKDPTEYTGPESYVAQMIAVSKQNKHALHKQEIVTHTSFIPPKNVFPQSCLTIKAVDLFAS
;
A
#
# COMPACT_ATOMS: atom_id res chain seq x y z
N THR A 1 -32.17 -22.62 20.18
CA THR A 1 -31.70 -23.99 20.49
C THR A 1 -31.32 -24.65 19.18
N LEU A 2 -30.04 -25.04 19.04
CA LEU A 2 -29.51 -25.60 17.79
C LEU A 2 -30.19 -26.94 17.50
N SER A 3 -30.48 -27.25 16.23
CA SER A 3 -31.02 -28.57 15.89
C SER A 3 -30.00 -29.65 16.28
N PRO A 4 -30.44 -30.81 16.81
CA PRO A 4 -29.54 -31.87 17.26
C PRO A 4 -28.53 -32.31 16.18
N PHE A 5 -28.96 -32.26 14.92
CA PHE A 5 -28.15 -32.59 13.75
C PHE A 5 -26.92 -31.68 13.59
N TRP A 6 -27.11 -30.35 13.66
CA TRP A 6 -26.01 -29.40 13.52
C TRP A 6 -25.02 -29.47 14.69
N ASN A 7 -25.51 -29.73 15.91
CA ASN A 7 -24.65 -29.87 17.09
C ASN A 7 -23.73 -31.10 16.98
N ILE A 8 -24.31 -32.25 16.63
CA ILE A 8 -23.56 -33.51 16.46
C ILE A 8 -22.52 -33.36 15.34
N SER A 9 -22.91 -32.76 14.21
CA SER A 9 -22.01 -32.53 13.07
C SER A 9 -20.79 -31.68 13.44
N LEU A 10 -20.98 -30.61 14.23
CA LEU A 10 -19.86 -29.76 14.68
C LEU A 10 -18.92 -30.46 15.66
N TRP A 11 -19.43 -31.35 16.52
CA TRP A 11 -18.59 -32.17 17.41
C TRP A 11 -17.78 -33.20 16.65
N VAL A 12 -18.39 -33.88 15.68
CA VAL A 12 -17.70 -34.81 14.78
C VAL A 12 -16.63 -34.08 13.99
N ALA A 13 -16.93 -32.91 13.43
CA ALA A 13 -15.97 -32.09 12.70
C ALA A 13 -14.78 -31.68 13.59
N LEU A 14 -15.02 -31.21 14.82
CA LEU A 14 -13.95 -30.85 15.76
C LEU A 14 -13.04 -32.06 16.08
N GLY A 15 -13.63 -33.22 16.36
CA GLY A 15 -12.90 -34.46 16.66
C GLY A 15 -12.05 -34.96 15.48
N VAL A 16 -12.61 -34.87 14.27
CA VAL A 16 -11.90 -35.19 13.02
C VAL A 16 -10.73 -34.23 12.83
N PHE A 17 -10.94 -32.92 12.90
CA PHE A 17 -9.86 -31.93 12.70
C PHE A 17 -8.79 -31.98 13.80
N THR A 18 -9.13 -32.30 15.05
CA THR A 18 -8.13 -32.54 16.11
C THR A 18 -7.27 -33.76 15.83
N SER A 19 -7.86 -34.83 15.28
CA SER A 19 -7.12 -36.05 14.93
C SER A 19 -6.25 -35.83 13.69
N LEU A 20 -6.75 -35.03 12.75
CA LEU A 20 -6.10 -34.69 11.50
C LEU A 20 -4.85 -33.79 11.68
N LEU A 21 -4.73 -33.09 12.82
CA LEU A 21 -3.56 -32.28 13.19
C LEU A 21 -2.26 -33.09 13.29
N ALA A 22 -2.36 -34.39 13.58
CA ALA A 22 -1.20 -35.30 13.63
C ALA A 22 -0.71 -35.74 12.24
N PHE A 23 -1.57 -35.67 11.22
CA PHE A 23 -1.31 -36.23 9.89
C PHE A 23 -1.06 -35.16 8.82
N LEU A 24 -1.62 -33.96 8.95
CA LEU A 24 -1.40 -32.87 7.99
C LEU A 24 -0.19 -32.00 8.33
N PRO A 25 0.35 -31.29 7.32
CA PRO A 25 1.33 -30.23 7.58
C PRO A 25 0.74 -29.21 8.57
N LYS A 26 1.56 -28.86 9.57
CA LYS A 26 1.22 -27.97 10.70
C LYS A 26 0.39 -26.73 10.32
N PRO A 27 0.67 -25.95 9.26
CA PRO A 27 -0.13 -24.76 8.95
C PRO A 27 -1.57 -25.07 8.51
N LEU A 28 -1.77 -26.13 7.72
CA LEU A 28 -3.10 -26.53 7.26
C LEU A 28 -3.92 -27.14 8.42
N GLY A 29 -3.27 -27.97 9.24
CA GLY A 29 -3.93 -28.57 10.41
C GLY A 29 -4.43 -27.53 11.42
N ILE A 30 -3.60 -26.51 11.73
CA ILE A 30 -3.98 -25.42 12.65
C ILE A 30 -5.14 -24.59 12.06
N LEU A 31 -5.12 -24.32 10.75
CA LEU A 31 -6.19 -23.58 10.07
C LEU A 31 -7.55 -24.30 10.19
N PHE A 32 -7.61 -25.59 9.85
CA PHE A 32 -8.86 -26.35 9.92
C PHE A 32 -9.40 -26.44 11.36
N LEU A 33 -8.51 -26.62 12.34
CA LEU A 33 -8.89 -26.62 13.75
C LEU A 33 -9.47 -25.28 14.20
N LEU A 34 -8.83 -24.16 13.84
CA LEU A 34 -9.31 -22.82 14.19
C LEU A 34 -10.66 -22.53 13.53
N VAL A 35 -10.84 -22.86 12.25
CA VAL A 35 -12.12 -22.67 11.56
C VAL A 35 -13.24 -23.48 12.22
N SER A 36 -12.97 -24.74 12.59
CA SER A 36 -13.92 -25.59 13.29
C SER A 36 -14.29 -25.04 14.68
N LEU A 37 -13.30 -24.53 15.43
CA LEU A 37 -13.50 -23.90 16.73
C LEU A 37 -14.35 -22.63 16.63
N ILE A 38 -14.08 -21.76 15.64
CA ILE A 38 -14.81 -20.52 15.41
C ILE A 38 -16.26 -20.81 15.00
N LEU A 39 -16.45 -21.73 14.04
CA LEU A 39 -17.77 -22.12 13.57
C LEU A 39 -18.62 -22.63 14.74
N ARG A 40 -18.03 -23.48 15.58
CA ARG A 40 -18.67 -23.96 16.80
C ARG A 40 -19.01 -22.83 17.77
N ALA A 41 -18.08 -21.91 18.06
CA ALA A 41 -18.32 -20.79 18.97
C ALA A 41 -19.52 -19.94 18.51
N ILE A 42 -19.62 -19.66 17.21
CA ILE A 42 -20.76 -18.92 16.61
C ILE A 42 -22.07 -19.68 16.81
N TYR A 43 -22.09 -21.00 16.57
CA TYR A 43 -23.30 -21.80 16.73
C TYR A 43 -23.71 -22.05 18.19
N THR A 44 -22.76 -22.08 19.14
CA THR A 44 -23.07 -22.31 20.56
C THR A 44 -23.43 -21.04 21.32
N MET A 45 -22.74 -19.93 21.03
CA MET A 45 -22.90 -18.67 21.77
C MET A 45 -23.75 -17.64 21.01
N GLY A 46 -23.96 -17.82 19.71
CA GLY A 46 -24.52 -16.80 18.84
C GLY A 46 -23.45 -15.88 18.25
N LEU A 47 -23.81 -15.10 17.24
CA LEU A 47 -22.86 -14.29 16.46
C LEU A 47 -22.19 -13.17 17.29
N ALA A 48 -22.99 -12.32 17.94
CA ALA A 48 -22.50 -11.16 18.69
C ALA A 48 -21.50 -11.51 19.81
N PRO A 49 -21.79 -12.44 20.75
CA PRO A 49 -20.83 -12.79 21.79
C PRO A 49 -19.61 -13.57 21.25
N ALA A 50 -19.76 -14.32 20.16
CA ALA A 50 -18.62 -14.96 19.50
C ALA A 50 -17.66 -13.93 18.88
N LEU A 51 -18.19 -12.89 18.22
CA LEU A 51 -17.37 -11.79 17.67
C LEU A 51 -16.66 -11.00 18.77
N LEU A 52 -17.33 -10.72 19.90
CA LEU A 52 -16.71 -10.08 21.06
C LEU A 52 -15.55 -10.91 21.61
N LEU A 53 -15.73 -12.23 21.74
CA LEU A 53 -14.69 -13.15 22.20
C LEU A 53 -13.50 -13.17 21.24
N LEU A 54 -13.73 -13.29 19.93
CA LEU A 54 -12.69 -13.25 18.91
C LEU A 54 -11.94 -11.90 18.93
N GLY A 55 -12.66 -10.80 19.07
CA GLY A 55 -12.10 -9.45 19.19
C GLY A 55 -11.19 -9.30 20.41
N ALA A 56 -11.64 -9.80 21.58
CA ALA A 56 -10.84 -9.80 22.80
C ALA A 56 -9.58 -10.67 22.69
N VAL A 57 -9.69 -11.86 22.10
CA VAL A 57 -8.54 -12.75 21.84
C VAL A 57 -7.55 -12.11 20.87
N ASN A 58 -8.04 -11.43 19.82
CA ASN A 58 -7.19 -10.72 18.87
C ASN A 58 -6.44 -9.55 19.53
N LEU A 59 -7.13 -8.76 20.36
CA LEU A 59 -6.50 -7.69 21.14
C LEU A 59 -5.43 -8.25 22.08
N PHE A 60 -5.73 -9.33 22.81
CA PHE A 60 -4.75 -10.00 23.67
C PHE A 60 -3.51 -10.45 22.89
N ASN A 61 -3.69 -11.08 21.73
CA ASN A 61 -2.59 -11.48 20.86
C ASN A 61 -1.76 -10.26 20.39
N LYS A 62 -2.41 -9.17 20.00
CA LYS A 62 -1.70 -7.94 19.61
C LYS A 62 -0.91 -7.32 20.77
N LEU A 63 -1.42 -7.36 22.00
CA LEU A 63 -0.68 -6.91 23.18
C LEU A 63 0.54 -7.80 23.45
N VAL A 64 0.38 -9.13 23.39
CA VAL A 64 1.50 -10.08 23.53
C VAL A 64 2.55 -9.86 22.46
N PHE A 65 2.14 -9.69 21.20
CA PHE A 65 3.04 -9.39 20.09
C PHE A 65 3.78 -8.07 20.31
N LEU A 66 3.10 -7.01 20.74
CA LEU A 66 3.71 -5.71 20.99
C LEU A 66 4.76 -5.79 22.11
N VAL A 67 4.45 -6.47 23.22
CA VAL A 67 5.43 -6.69 24.30
C VAL A 67 6.63 -7.52 23.81
N SER A 68 6.38 -8.59 23.05
CA SER A 68 7.43 -9.42 22.46
C SER A 68 8.32 -8.64 21.49
N PHE A 69 7.72 -7.80 20.65
CA PHE A 69 8.43 -6.94 19.69
C PHE A 69 9.39 -5.99 20.39
N VAL A 70 8.92 -5.29 21.44
CA VAL A 70 9.76 -4.36 22.21
C VAL A 70 10.87 -5.12 22.94
N GLY A 71 10.60 -6.32 23.45
CA GLY A 71 11.60 -7.18 24.06
C GLY A 71 12.70 -7.64 23.09
N ASN A 72 12.32 -8.14 21.91
CA ASN A 72 13.25 -8.73 20.94
C ASN A 72 14.15 -7.69 20.26
N GLN A 73 13.63 -6.49 19.98
CA GLN A 73 14.41 -5.41 19.38
C GLN A 73 15.30 -4.66 20.37
N GLY A 74 15.23 -5.00 21.67
CA GLY A 74 16.04 -4.37 22.71
C GLY A 74 15.82 -2.85 22.86
N THR A 75 14.68 -2.34 22.37
CA THR A 75 14.38 -0.91 22.27
C THR A 75 14.33 -0.20 23.64
N PHE A 76 14.12 -0.96 24.72
CA PHE A 76 14.20 -0.47 26.10
C PHE A 76 15.56 0.15 26.46
N THR A 77 16.67 -0.35 25.88
CA THR A 77 18.03 0.14 26.18
C THR A 77 18.31 1.54 25.62
N ARG A 78 17.51 1.98 24.64
CA ARG A 78 17.71 3.24 23.89
C ARG A 78 16.90 4.42 24.46
N GLY A 79 16.05 4.16 25.46
CA GLY A 79 15.17 5.13 26.12
C GLY A 79 13.82 5.35 25.42
N TYR A 80 12.78 5.68 26.19
CA TYR A 80 11.37 5.76 25.73
C TYR A 80 11.15 6.68 24.52
N LYS A 81 11.83 7.84 24.47
CA LYS A 81 11.70 8.79 23.35
C LYS A 81 12.13 8.18 22.01
N ALA A 82 13.18 7.36 22.00
CA ALA A 82 13.64 6.71 20.78
C ALA A 82 12.65 5.62 20.32
N VAL A 83 11.97 4.95 21.25
CA VAL A 83 10.96 3.92 20.94
C VAL A 83 9.72 4.53 20.31
N VAL A 84 9.21 5.64 20.87
CA VAL A 84 8.00 6.30 20.34
C VAL A 84 8.25 6.93 18.96
N MET A 85 9.48 7.28 18.62
CA MET A 85 9.83 7.80 17.30
C MET A 85 10.02 6.70 16.23
N ASP A 86 10.03 5.43 16.63
CA ASP A 86 10.17 4.33 15.68
C ASP A 86 8.85 4.08 14.95
N MET A 87 8.87 4.24 13.62
CA MET A 87 7.71 4.08 12.75
C MET A 87 7.10 2.67 12.85
N LEU A 88 7.93 1.64 13.05
CA LEU A 88 7.46 0.26 13.18
C LEU A 88 6.69 0.04 14.48
N PHE A 89 7.13 0.66 15.57
CA PHE A 89 6.41 0.63 16.85
C PHE A 89 5.08 1.40 16.76
N ILE A 90 5.09 2.61 16.20
CA ILE A 90 3.86 3.42 15.99
C ILE A 90 2.85 2.63 15.16
N TYR A 91 3.30 1.96 14.10
CA TYR A 91 2.46 1.11 13.28
C TYR A 91 1.76 0.03 14.12
N HIS A 92 2.52 -0.80 14.85
CA HIS A 92 1.92 -1.86 15.67
C HIS A 92 1.02 -1.34 16.81
N LEU A 93 1.39 -0.20 17.41
CA LEU A 93 0.56 0.49 18.40
C LEU A 93 -0.76 0.99 17.79
N GLY A 94 -0.73 1.55 16.59
CA GLY A 94 -1.91 1.99 15.85
C GLY A 94 -2.88 0.83 15.57
N TYR A 95 -2.37 -0.33 15.15
CA TYR A 95 -3.21 -1.53 14.95
C TYR A 95 -3.82 -2.05 16.26
N ALA A 96 -3.11 -1.95 17.39
CA ALA A 96 -3.68 -2.27 18.70
C ALA A 96 -4.82 -1.31 19.07
N ILE A 97 -4.68 0.00 18.79
CA ILE A 97 -5.74 0.99 19.00
C ILE A 97 -6.95 0.68 18.11
N ILE A 98 -6.75 0.33 16.85
CA ILE A 98 -7.85 -0.08 15.94
C ILE A 98 -8.57 -1.33 16.47
N CYS A 99 -7.86 -2.31 17.04
CA CYS A 99 -8.48 -3.47 17.70
C CYS A 99 -9.37 -3.06 18.89
N VAL A 100 -8.93 -2.08 19.69
CA VAL A 100 -9.71 -1.52 20.82
C VAL A 100 -10.96 -0.82 20.30
N LEU A 101 -10.85 0.02 19.26
CA LEU A 101 -11.99 0.67 18.62
C LEU A 101 -12.98 -0.33 18.01
N GLY A 102 -12.47 -1.43 17.43
CA GLY A 102 -13.29 -2.53 16.92
C GLY A 102 -14.12 -3.23 18.00
N LEU A 103 -13.59 -3.32 19.22
CA LEU A 103 -14.25 -3.98 20.35
C LEU A 103 -15.27 -3.08 21.05
N PHE A 104 -14.96 -1.78 21.22
CA PHE A 104 -15.77 -0.87 22.04
C PHE A 104 -16.65 0.10 21.25
N VAL A 105 -16.36 0.36 19.96
CA VAL A 105 -17.08 1.36 19.16
C VAL A 105 -17.92 0.70 18.07
N HIS A 106 -17.29 0.04 17.10
CA HIS A 106 -17.99 -0.57 15.97
C HIS A 106 -17.14 -1.64 15.26
N GLU A 107 -17.77 -2.72 14.80
CA GLU A 107 -17.12 -3.85 14.11
C GLU A 107 -16.39 -3.45 12.81
N PHE A 108 -16.78 -2.32 12.20
CA PHE A 108 -16.16 -1.75 10.99
C PHE A 108 -14.65 -1.53 11.13
N PHE A 109 -14.16 -1.21 12.34
CA PHE A 109 -12.72 -0.98 12.52
C PHE A 109 -11.88 -2.24 12.27
N TYR A 110 -12.46 -3.44 12.39
CA TYR A 110 -11.77 -4.69 12.05
C TYR A 110 -11.40 -4.77 10.56
N SER A 111 -12.11 -4.08 9.67
CA SER A 111 -11.76 -4.02 8.24
C SER A 111 -10.38 -3.41 8.00
N PHE A 112 -9.94 -2.44 8.81
CA PHE A 112 -8.62 -1.83 8.68
C PHE A 112 -7.48 -2.79 9.06
N LEU A 113 -7.75 -3.78 9.94
CA LEU A 113 -6.73 -4.77 10.31
C LEU A 113 -6.32 -5.65 9.12
N LEU A 114 -7.17 -5.78 8.10
CA LEU A 114 -6.86 -6.55 6.89
C LEU A 114 -5.72 -5.93 6.08
N PHE A 115 -5.48 -4.62 6.20
CA PHE A 115 -4.34 -3.96 5.54
C PHE A 115 -2.98 -4.46 6.06
N ASP A 116 -2.93 -5.11 7.23
CA ASP A 116 -1.71 -5.74 7.74
C ASP A 116 -1.16 -6.81 6.78
N LEU A 117 -2.04 -7.47 6.02
CA LEU A 117 -1.65 -8.44 4.98
C LEU A 117 -0.74 -7.82 3.92
N VAL A 118 -1.05 -6.58 3.52
CA VAL A 118 -0.33 -5.87 2.46
C VAL A 118 1.10 -5.55 2.86
N ILE A 119 1.32 -5.25 4.14
CA ILE A 119 2.63 -4.86 4.67
C ILE A 119 3.47 -6.09 5.02
N ARG A 120 2.83 -7.18 5.43
CA ARG A 120 3.49 -8.45 5.72
C ARG A 120 4.00 -9.16 4.47
N GLU A 121 3.33 -8.99 3.34
CA GLU A 121 3.64 -9.66 2.09
C GLU A 121 4.55 -8.79 1.20
N GLU A 122 5.80 -9.23 0.99
CA GLU A 122 6.78 -8.45 0.22
C GLU A 122 6.33 -8.16 -1.21
N THR A 123 5.59 -9.10 -1.82
CA THR A 123 5.11 -8.96 -3.20
C THR A 123 4.09 -7.82 -3.34
N LEU A 124 3.10 -7.74 -2.43
CA LEU A 124 2.10 -6.67 -2.40
C LEU A 124 2.73 -5.32 -2.04
N LEU A 125 3.67 -5.33 -1.10
CA LEU A 125 4.40 -4.12 -0.73
C LEU A 125 5.23 -3.56 -1.90
N ASN A 126 5.78 -4.42 -2.76
CA ASN A 126 6.45 -3.98 -3.98
C ASN A 126 5.50 -3.34 -4.99
N VAL A 127 4.25 -3.82 -5.09
CA VAL A 127 3.21 -3.20 -5.93
C VAL A 127 2.84 -1.81 -5.41
N ILE A 128 2.75 -1.61 -4.09
CA ILE A 128 2.55 -0.26 -3.55
C ILE A 128 3.77 0.62 -3.81
N LYS A 129 4.98 0.06 -3.61
CA LYS A 129 6.22 0.79 -3.84
C LYS A 129 6.38 1.29 -5.26
N SER A 130 5.87 0.57 -6.28
CA SER A 130 5.96 1.06 -7.67
C SER A 130 5.23 2.39 -7.83
N VAL A 131 4.03 2.52 -7.25
CA VAL A 131 3.26 3.76 -7.27
C VAL A 131 3.88 4.84 -6.37
N THR A 132 4.36 4.50 -5.18
CA THR A 132 4.87 5.51 -4.23
C THR A 132 6.28 6.01 -4.56
N ARG A 133 7.12 5.21 -5.24
CA ARG A 133 8.53 5.56 -5.52
C ARG A 133 8.66 6.75 -6.46
N ASN A 134 7.91 6.75 -7.57
CA ASN A 134 7.84 7.89 -8.49
C ASN A 134 6.53 8.67 -8.31
N GLY A 135 6.02 8.72 -7.08
CA GLY A 135 4.73 9.36 -6.77
C GLY A 135 4.67 10.83 -7.20
N ARG A 136 5.80 11.56 -7.18
CA ARG A 136 5.89 12.94 -7.68
C ARG A 136 5.48 13.05 -9.16
N SER A 137 5.95 12.14 -10.01
CA SER A 137 5.64 12.14 -11.45
C SER A 137 4.17 11.78 -11.71
N ILE A 138 3.63 10.83 -10.94
CA ILE A 138 2.21 10.45 -11.01
C ILE A 138 1.32 11.61 -10.58
N ILE A 139 1.64 12.26 -9.45
CA ILE A 139 0.90 13.44 -8.97
C ILE A 139 0.97 14.58 -9.98
N LEU A 140 2.14 14.87 -10.56
CA LEU A 140 2.29 15.90 -11.58
C LEU A 140 1.44 15.59 -12.83
N THR A 141 1.40 14.33 -13.25
CA THR A 141 0.56 13.89 -14.39
C THR A 141 -0.93 13.98 -14.05
N ALA A 142 -1.33 13.62 -12.84
CA ALA A 142 -2.71 13.76 -12.38
C ALA A 142 -3.14 15.24 -12.31
N VAL A 143 -2.24 16.13 -11.86
CA VAL A 143 -2.48 17.58 -11.88
C VAL A 143 -2.61 18.10 -13.31
N LEU A 144 -1.77 17.64 -14.24
CA LEU A 144 -1.91 17.94 -15.68
C LEU A 144 -3.27 17.45 -16.21
N ALA A 145 -3.69 16.24 -15.84
CA ALA A 145 -5.00 15.69 -16.22
C ALA A 145 -6.15 16.58 -15.72
N ILE A 146 -6.08 17.03 -14.46
CA ILE A 146 -7.08 17.93 -13.87
C ILE A 146 -7.12 19.26 -14.62
N PHE A 147 -5.97 19.87 -14.95
CA PHE A 147 -5.92 21.11 -15.72
C PHE A 147 -6.51 20.95 -17.13
N LEU A 148 -6.24 19.83 -17.81
CA LEU A 148 -6.80 19.56 -19.12
C LEU A 148 -8.31 19.34 -19.05
N VAL A 149 -8.80 18.53 -18.10
CA VAL A 149 -10.23 18.32 -17.87
C VAL A 149 -10.91 19.65 -17.54
N TYR A 150 -10.30 20.49 -16.71
CA TYR A 150 -10.79 21.83 -16.40
C TYR A 150 -10.93 22.71 -17.65
N PHE A 151 -9.91 22.72 -18.52
CA PHE A 151 -9.93 23.47 -19.78
C PHE A 151 -11.06 23.00 -20.71
N PHE A 152 -11.20 21.68 -20.91
CA PHE A 152 -12.31 21.12 -21.69
C PHE A 152 -13.68 21.42 -21.06
N SER A 153 -13.78 21.43 -19.74
CA SER A 153 -15.01 21.77 -19.02
C SER A 153 -15.44 23.22 -19.22
N ILE A 154 -14.50 24.17 -19.30
CA ILE A 154 -14.82 25.57 -19.63
C ILE A 154 -15.38 25.67 -21.05
N ILE A 155 -14.74 25.00 -22.02
CA ILE A 155 -15.22 24.98 -23.41
C ILE A 155 -16.62 24.36 -23.48
N GLY A 156 -16.82 23.22 -22.80
CA GLY A 156 -18.12 22.57 -22.67
C GLY A 156 -19.18 23.48 -22.05
N PHE A 157 -18.85 24.19 -20.98
CA PHE A 157 -19.77 25.11 -20.30
C PHE A 157 -20.13 26.33 -21.16
N LEU A 158 -19.19 26.88 -21.92
CA LEU A 158 -19.45 28.08 -22.73
C LEU A 158 -20.19 27.78 -24.04
N PHE A 159 -19.89 26.66 -24.70
CA PHE A 159 -20.40 26.39 -26.05
C PHE A 159 -21.38 25.20 -26.12
N LEU A 160 -21.36 24.28 -25.15
CA LEU A 160 -22.09 23.00 -25.21
C LEU A 160 -23.01 22.77 -24.00
N LYS A 161 -23.31 23.82 -23.23
CA LYS A 161 -24.07 23.73 -21.97
C LYS A 161 -25.37 22.94 -22.11
N ASP A 162 -26.13 23.19 -23.18
CA ASP A 162 -27.46 22.59 -23.40
C ASP A 162 -27.40 21.09 -23.80
N ASP A 163 -26.23 20.61 -24.24
CA ASP A 163 -26.04 19.21 -24.66
C ASP A 163 -25.66 18.27 -23.50
N PHE A 164 -25.31 18.80 -22.32
CA PHE A 164 -25.06 18.03 -21.09
C PHE A 164 -26.38 17.60 -20.41
N ARG A 165 -27.04 16.61 -21.00
CA ARG A 165 -28.23 15.97 -20.44
C ARG A 165 -27.90 14.54 -20.03
N MET A 166 -28.15 14.19 -18.77
CA MET A 166 -27.95 12.83 -18.27
C MET A 166 -29.25 12.23 -17.82
N GLU A 167 -29.46 10.95 -18.11
CA GLU A 167 -30.56 10.17 -17.54
C GLU A 167 -30.29 9.92 -16.05
N VAL A 168 -31.27 10.24 -15.21
CA VAL A 168 -31.21 10.17 -13.74
C VAL A 168 -32.43 9.42 -13.22
N ASP A 169 -32.18 8.36 -12.45
CA ASP A 169 -33.22 7.69 -11.68
C ASP A 169 -33.54 8.51 -10.43
N ARG A 170 -34.72 9.15 -10.40
CA ARG A 170 -35.16 9.94 -9.25
C ARG A 170 -35.61 9.01 -8.11
N LEU A 171 -35.07 9.22 -6.92
CA LEU A 171 -35.54 8.54 -5.72
C LEU A 171 -37.01 8.91 -5.45
N PRO A 172 -37.89 7.93 -5.17
CA PRO A 172 -39.28 8.24 -4.83
C PRO A 172 -39.31 9.09 -3.56
N THR A 173 -39.86 10.30 -3.68
CA THR A 173 -40.06 11.18 -2.51
C THR A 173 -41.05 10.52 -1.55
N PRO A 174 -40.70 10.30 -0.26
CA PRO A 174 -41.65 9.82 0.73
C PRO A 174 -42.63 10.96 1.07
N GLY A 175 -43.72 11.08 0.31
CA GLY A 175 -44.71 12.13 0.58
C GLY A 175 -45.72 12.49 -0.51
N LYS A 176 -45.69 11.90 -1.72
CA LYS A 176 -46.81 12.02 -2.67
C LYS A 176 -47.52 10.67 -2.75
N GLY A 177 -48.55 10.53 -1.91
CA GLY A 177 -49.46 9.39 -1.95
C GLY A 177 -50.12 9.27 -3.31
N ASP A 178 -50.29 8.02 -3.73
CA ASP A 178 -51.20 7.60 -4.77
C ASP A 178 -52.54 8.35 -4.64
N GLN A 179 -52.80 9.24 -5.59
CA GLN A 179 -54.15 9.60 -5.93
C GLN A 179 -54.37 9.32 -7.41
N LEU A 180 -55.15 8.26 -7.61
CA LEU A 180 -56.28 8.20 -8.52
C LEU A 180 -55.97 7.75 -9.96
N SER A 181 -56.22 6.46 -10.20
CA SER A 181 -56.82 6.00 -11.45
C SER A 181 -57.83 4.90 -11.13
N ASN A 182 -59.05 5.31 -10.78
CA ASN A 182 -60.27 4.51 -10.94
C ASN A 182 -61.43 5.48 -11.17
N ASN A 183 -61.81 5.68 -12.44
CA ASN A 183 -63.18 5.55 -12.95
C ASN A 183 -63.31 6.23 -14.32
N GLU A 184 -63.92 5.48 -15.24
CA GLU A 184 -64.51 5.94 -16.49
C GLU A 184 -65.42 7.17 -16.27
N VAL A 185 -65.46 8.06 -17.26
CA VAL A 185 -66.69 8.46 -17.98
C VAL A 185 -66.32 9.52 -19.01
N ALA A 186 -66.70 9.25 -20.27
CA ALA A 186 -66.62 10.16 -21.39
C ALA A 186 -67.50 11.41 -21.17
N GLY A 187 -66.95 12.60 -21.42
CA GLY A 187 -67.66 13.88 -21.34
C GLY A 187 -67.09 14.89 -22.33
N SER A 188 -67.89 15.19 -23.35
CA SER A 188 -67.70 16.17 -24.42
C SER A 188 -67.31 17.57 -23.91
N CYS A 189 -66.35 18.23 -24.59
CA CYS A 189 -66.16 19.68 -24.50
C CYS A 189 -66.24 20.32 -25.88
N THR A 190 -67.25 21.20 -26.03
CA THR A 190 -67.52 22.05 -27.19
C THR A 190 -66.62 23.28 -27.22
N LYS A 191 -66.27 23.70 -28.44
CA LYS A 191 -65.63 24.98 -28.83
C LYS A 191 -66.13 26.18 -28.00
N ASP A 192 -65.24 26.88 -27.30
CA ASP A 192 -64.47 28.05 -27.78
C ASP A 192 -63.78 28.76 -26.59
N SER A 193 -62.53 29.19 -26.80
CA SER A 193 -61.72 30.10 -25.94
C SER A 193 -60.99 29.50 -24.72
N CYS A 194 -59.75 29.02 -24.93
CA CYS A 194 -58.75 28.88 -23.86
C CYS A 194 -57.63 29.91 -24.07
N PRO A 195 -57.26 30.75 -23.07
CA PRO A 195 -56.07 31.58 -23.16
C PRO A 195 -54.81 30.71 -23.06
N LEU A 196 -53.79 31.12 -23.82
CA LEU A 196 -52.44 30.55 -23.89
C LEU A 196 -51.93 30.08 -22.52
N SER A 197 -52.01 28.77 -22.28
CA SER A 197 -51.33 28.11 -21.18
C SER A 197 -49.84 27.97 -21.53
N THR A 198 -49.03 28.47 -20.61
CA THR A 198 -47.63 28.09 -20.34
C THR A 198 -47.31 26.64 -20.71
N PRO A 199 -46.08 26.33 -21.18
CA PRO A 199 -45.70 24.98 -21.60
C PRO A 199 -46.00 23.97 -20.49
N GLN A 200 -46.83 22.98 -20.82
CA GLN A 200 -47.08 21.83 -19.96
C GLN A 200 -45.76 21.08 -19.70
N PRO A 201 -45.50 20.58 -18.48
CA PRO A 201 -44.49 19.56 -18.30
C PRO A 201 -45.05 18.29 -18.96
N GLY A 202 -44.43 17.90 -20.08
CA GLY A 202 -44.64 16.60 -20.70
C GLY A 202 -44.25 15.46 -19.76
N PRO A 203 -44.45 14.19 -20.17
CA PRO A 203 -44.05 13.04 -19.35
C PRO A 203 -42.59 13.24 -18.97
N ASP A 204 -42.30 13.06 -17.68
CA ASP A 204 -41.03 13.36 -17.03
C ASP A 204 -39.93 12.49 -17.67
N ASP A 205 -39.42 12.95 -18.81
CA ASP A 205 -38.27 12.37 -19.51
C ASP A 205 -37.17 12.41 -18.47
N GLY A 206 -36.69 11.26 -18.02
CA GLY A 206 -35.78 11.10 -16.87
C GLY A 206 -34.41 11.75 -17.07
N THR A 207 -34.29 12.78 -17.91
CA THR A 207 -33.08 13.51 -18.23
C THR A 207 -33.00 14.81 -17.45
N GLU A 208 -31.85 15.06 -16.81
CA GLU A 208 -31.55 16.29 -16.07
C GLU A 208 -30.35 16.99 -16.69
N ARG A 209 -30.35 18.33 -16.65
CA ARG A 209 -29.23 19.15 -17.11
C ARG A 209 -28.19 19.24 -15.99
N VAL A 210 -26.97 18.78 -16.25
CA VAL A 210 -25.97 18.60 -15.17
C VAL A 210 -24.84 19.64 -15.23
N CYS A 211 -24.77 20.45 -16.30
CA CYS A 211 -23.75 21.48 -16.49
C CYS A 211 -24.31 22.91 -16.28
N ASP A 212 -25.17 23.13 -15.27
CA ASP A 212 -25.72 24.48 -15.00
C ASP A 212 -24.72 25.44 -14.34
N THR A 213 -23.80 24.89 -13.55
CA THR A 213 -22.66 25.61 -12.97
C THR A 213 -21.35 25.03 -13.48
N LEU A 214 -20.31 25.86 -13.57
CA LEU A 214 -18.98 25.42 -14.01
C LEU A 214 -18.45 24.27 -13.13
N LEU A 215 -18.68 24.34 -11.82
CA LEU A 215 -18.27 23.29 -10.88
C LEU A 215 -18.94 21.95 -11.18
N MET A 216 -20.26 21.93 -11.38
CA MET A 216 -20.97 20.70 -11.73
C MET A 216 -20.56 20.16 -13.10
N CYS A 217 -20.23 21.04 -14.04
CA CYS A 217 -19.69 20.64 -15.33
C CYS A 217 -18.33 19.93 -15.19
N ILE A 218 -17.41 20.50 -14.40
CA ILE A 218 -16.11 19.88 -14.12
C ILE A 218 -16.28 18.51 -13.45
N ILE A 219 -17.15 18.41 -12.43
CA ILE A 219 -17.43 17.14 -11.74
C ILE A 219 -18.01 16.11 -12.71
N THR A 220 -18.92 16.54 -13.59
CA THR A 220 -19.55 15.67 -14.59
C THR A 220 -18.52 15.14 -15.60
N VAL A 221 -17.68 16.01 -16.17
CA VAL A 221 -16.64 15.61 -17.12
C VAL A 221 -15.58 14.73 -16.44
N LEU A 222 -15.20 15.05 -15.20
CA LEU A 222 -14.20 14.27 -14.45
C LEU A 222 -14.72 12.87 -14.10
N ASN A 223 -15.93 12.77 -13.56
CA ASN A 223 -16.48 11.49 -13.11
C ASN A 223 -16.92 10.64 -14.30
N GLN A 224 -17.77 11.18 -15.17
CA GLN A 224 -18.42 10.40 -16.22
C GLN A 224 -17.58 10.36 -17.51
N GLY A 225 -16.89 11.47 -17.84
CA GLY A 225 -16.05 11.54 -19.03
C GLY A 225 -14.75 10.73 -18.95
N LEU A 226 -14.11 10.62 -17.78
CA LEU A 226 -12.92 9.78 -17.61
C LEU A 226 -13.24 8.30 -17.38
N ARG A 227 -14.32 8.00 -16.65
CA ARG A 227 -14.64 6.64 -16.20
C ARG A 227 -15.28 5.76 -17.28
N ASN A 228 -16.08 6.34 -18.18
CA ASN A 228 -16.81 5.57 -19.20
C ASN A 228 -15.93 5.07 -20.35
N GLY A 229 -14.65 5.45 -20.40
CA GLY A 229 -13.68 4.93 -21.36
C GLY A 229 -13.78 5.51 -22.78
N GLY A 230 -14.98 5.87 -23.27
CA GLY A 230 -15.18 6.52 -24.59
C GLY A 230 -15.04 8.04 -24.59
N GLY A 231 -14.82 8.64 -23.42
CA GLY A 231 -14.64 10.08 -23.25
C GLY A 231 -15.94 10.82 -22.92
N VAL A 232 -15.88 12.15 -22.94
CA VAL A 232 -17.03 13.01 -22.63
C VAL A 232 -18.15 12.92 -23.69
N GLY A 233 -17.83 12.48 -24.90
CA GLY A 233 -18.77 12.36 -26.02
C GLY A 233 -19.97 11.43 -25.75
N ASP A 234 -19.78 10.41 -24.92
CA ASP A 234 -20.83 9.42 -24.60
C ASP A 234 -21.90 9.95 -23.65
N ILE A 235 -21.62 11.07 -22.97
CA ILE A 235 -22.50 11.69 -21.97
C ILE A 235 -23.40 12.73 -22.62
N LEU A 236 -22.88 13.43 -23.61
CA LEU A 236 -23.64 14.47 -24.28
C LEU A 236 -24.63 13.85 -25.27
N ARG A 237 -25.69 14.61 -25.52
CA ARG A 237 -26.66 14.29 -26.57
C ARG A 237 -25.96 14.12 -27.92
N ARG A 238 -26.38 13.10 -28.68
CA ARG A 238 -25.93 12.89 -30.06
C ARG A 238 -26.47 14.00 -30.96
N PRO A 239 -25.62 14.82 -31.63
CA PRO A 239 -26.06 15.92 -32.47
C PRO A 239 -26.64 15.42 -33.80
N SER A 240 -27.57 16.18 -34.39
CA SER A 240 -28.03 15.93 -35.77
C SER A 240 -27.00 16.45 -36.80
N LYS A 241 -27.00 15.86 -38.01
CA LYS A 241 -26.09 16.26 -39.10
C LYS A 241 -26.32 17.68 -39.62
N GLU A 242 -27.50 18.23 -39.36
CA GLU A 242 -27.95 19.54 -39.86
C GLU A 242 -27.56 20.70 -38.92
N GLU A 243 -27.04 20.39 -37.72
CA GLU A 243 -26.65 21.40 -36.74
C GLU A 243 -25.32 22.07 -37.15
N PRO A 244 -25.21 23.42 -37.12
CA PRO A 244 -24.01 24.14 -37.58
C PRO A 244 -22.76 23.83 -36.74
N LEU A 245 -22.95 23.36 -35.51
CA LEU A 245 -21.89 23.00 -34.55
C LEU A 245 -21.51 21.52 -34.59
N PHE A 246 -22.08 20.71 -35.51
CA PHE A 246 -21.80 19.27 -35.61
C PHE A 246 -20.31 18.97 -35.74
N ALA A 247 -19.61 19.66 -36.66
CA ALA A 247 -18.18 19.43 -36.88
C ALA A 247 -17.33 19.82 -35.66
N ALA A 248 -17.65 20.96 -35.02
CA ALA A 248 -16.95 21.40 -33.82
C ALA A 248 -17.16 20.43 -32.65
N ARG A 249 -18.37 19.87 -32.51
CA ARG A 249 -18.72 18.84 -31.52
C ARG A 249 -17.87 17.58 -31.68
N VAL A 250 -17.78 17.05 -32.90
CA VAL A 250 -16.99 15.85 -33.20
C VAL A 250 -15.50 16.08 -32.92
N VAL A 251 -14.96 17.25 -33.30
CA VAL A 251 -13.57 17.60 -33.01
C VAL A 251 -13.33 17.70 -31.50
N TYR A 252 -14.25 18.31 -30.74
CA TYR A 252 -14.16 18.38 -29.28
C TYR A 252 -14.12 16.99 -28.63
N ASP A 253 -14.99 16.08 -29.04
CA ASP A 253 -15.04 14.71 -28.49
C ASP A 253 -13.78 13.91 -28.83
N LEU A 254 -13.31 13.99 -30.07
CA LEU A 254 -12.07 13.32 -30.49
C LEU A 254 -10.84 13.89 -29.78
N LEU A 255 -10.74 15.22 -29.63
CA LEU A 255 -9.63 15.84 -28.91
C LEU A 255 -9.62 15.43 -27.44
N PHE A 256 -10.78 15.42 -26.78
CA PHE A 256 -10.88 14.94 -25.40
C PHE A 256 -10.44 13.47 -25.28
N PHE A 257 -10.93 12.60 -26.16
CA PHE A 257 -10.59 11.18 -26.15
C PHE A 257 -9.09 10.93 -26.37
N PHE A 258 -8.50 11.50 -27.42
CA PHE A 258 -7.08 11.29 -27.70
C PHE A 258 -6.17 11.93 -26.65
N ILE A 259 -6.44 13.15 -26.23
CA ILE A 259 -5.54 13.87 -25.32
C ILE A 259 -5.71 13.34 -23.89
N VAL A 260 -6.93 13.29 -23.36
CA VAL A 260 -7.15 13.03 -21.94
C VAL A 260 -7.18 11.52 -21.64
N ILE A 261 -7.85 10.72 -22.47
CA ILE A 261 -7.94 9.28 -22.24
C ILE A 261 -6.68 8.57 -22.77
N ILE A 262 -6.40 8.70 -24.07
CA ILE A 262 -5.32 7.92 -24.69
C ILE A 262 -3.93 8.38 -24.25
N ILE A 263 -3.65 9.69 -24.22
CA ILE A 263 -2.32 10.17 -23.85
C ILE A 263 -2.16 10.21 -22.33
N VAL A 264 -2.99 10.98 -21.62
CA VAL A 264 -2.75 11.26 -20.19
C VAL A 264 -2.96 10.04 -19.30
N LEU A 265 -4.06 9.29 -19.48
CA LEU A 265 -4.32 8.12 -18.63
C LEU A 265 -3.29 7.00 -18.85
N ASN A 266 -2.89 6.76 -20.11
CA ASN A 266 -1.83 5.79 -20.41
C ASN A 266 -0.44 6.26 -19.98
N LEU A 267 -0.18 7.58 -19.90
CA LEU A 267 1.06 8.09 -19.31
C LEU A 267 1.16 7.70 -17.84
N ILE A 268 0.06 7.82 -17.06
CA ILE A 268 0.03 7.39 -15.64
C ILE A 268 0.37 5.90 -15.53
N PHE A 269 -0.29 5.04 -16.29
CA PHE A 269 0.03 3.61 -16.31
C PHE A 269 1.46 3.33 -16.80
N GLY A 270 1.95 4.08 -17.78
CA GLY A 270 3.32 4.02 -18.28
C GLY A 270 4.35 4.27 -17.17
N VAL A 271 4.18 5.31 -16.35
CA VAL A 271 5.06 5.57 -15.19
C VAL A 271 5.00 4.43 -14.18
N ILE A 272 3.82 3.86 -13.93
CA ILE A 272 3.68 2.73 -12.98
C ILE A 272 4.37 1.47 -13.51
N ILE A 273 4.29 1.18 -14.81
CA ILE A 273 4.96 0.03 -15.43
C ILE A 273 6.49 0.21 -15.39
N ASP A 274 6.98 1.42 -15.71
CA ASP A 274 8.40 1.76 -15.69
C ASP A 274 8.99 1.60 -14.27
N THR A 275 8.32 2.16 -13.27
CA THR A 275 8.72 1.98 -11.85
C THR A 275 8.71 0.54 -11.38
N PHE A 276 7.78 -0.28 -11.88
CA PHE A 276 7.74 -1.70 -11.54
C PHE A 276 8.92 -2.45 -12.16
N ALA A 277 9.30 -2.12 -13.40
CA ALA A 277 10.50 -2.63 -14.05
C ALA A 277 11.78 -2.23 -13.30
N ASP A 278 11.87 -0.98 -12.85
CA ASP A 278 12.99 -0.46 -12.05
C ASP A 278 13.15 -1.16 -10.70
N LEU A 279 12.04 -1.40 -9.98
CA LEU A 279 12.08 -2.12 -8.71
C LEU A 279 12.57 -3.56 -8.89
N ARG A 280 12.18 -4.20 -10.00
CA ARG A 280 12.64 -5.55 -10.34
C ARG A 280 14.14 -5.57 -10.67
N SER A 281 14.60 -4.64 -11.51
CA SER A 281 16.01 -4.55 -11.90
C SER A 281 16.91 -4.23 -10.71
N GLU A 282 16.47 -3.35 -9.79
CA GLU A 282 17.21 -3.05 -8.57
C GLU A 282 17.30 -4.24 -7.63
N LYS A 283 16.20 -4.99 -7.42
CA LYS A 283 16.22 -6.21 -6.60
C LYS A 283 17.19 -7.23 -7.18
N GLN A 284 17.12 -7.48 -8.49
CA GLN A 284 18.00 -8.41 -9.18
C GLN A 284 19.47 -7.99 -9.06
N ARG A 285 19.79 -6.71 -9.27
CA ARG A 285 21.14 -6.17 -9.12
C ARG A 285 21.68 -6.33 -7.69
N LYS A 286 20.85 -6.09 -6.67
CA LYS A 286 21.26 -6.30 -5.27
C LYS A 286 21.56 -7.76 -4.96
N GLU A 287 20.72 -8.67 -5.44
CA GLU A 287 20.94 -10.12 -5.29
C GLU A 287 22.18 -10.60 -6.04
N GLU A 288 22.47 -10.02 -7.20
CA GLU A 288 23.68 -10.29 -7.97
C GLU A 288 24.93 -9.83 -7.21
N ILE A 289 24.98 -8.55 -6.79
CA ILE A 289 26.12 -8.01 -6.03
C ILE A 289 26.38 -8.83 -4.75
N LEU A 290 25.32 -9.24 -4.04
CA LEU A 290 25.45 -10.05 -2.83
C LEU A 290 26.08 -11.44 -3.10
N LYS A 291 25.86 -12.00 -4.30
CA LYS A 291 26.39 -13.33 -4.68
C LYS A 291 27.77 -13.27 -5.32
N THR A 292 28.05 -12.20 -6.07
CA THR A 292 29.26 -12.08 -6.88
C THR A 292 30.34 -11.23 -6.23
N THR A 293 30.01 -10.39 -5.25
CA THR A 293 30.96 -9.44 -4.65
C THR A 293 31.14 -9.71 -3.17
N CYS A 294 32.38 -9.73 -2.68
CA CYS A 294 32.66 -9.85 -1.25
C CYS A 294 32.28 -8.57 -0.49
N PHE A 295 31.53 -8.69 0.62
CA PHE A 295 31.05 -7.55 1.41
C PHE A 295 32.17 -6.67 2.01
N ILE A 296 33.30 -7.28 2.37
CA ILE A 296 34.40 -6.58 3.08
C ILE A 296 35.36 -5.90 2.10
N CYS A 297 35.89 -6.64 1.12
CA CYS A 297 36.89 -6.10 0.19
C CYS A 297 36.31 -5.55 -1.11
N GLY A 298 35.06 -5.87 -1.44
CA GLY A 298 34.43 -5.45 -2.69
C GLY A 298 35.01 -6.12 -3.94
N LEU A 299 35.75 -7.22 -3.80
CA LEU A 299 36.25 -7.99 -4.95
C LEU A 299 35.14 -8.86 -5.52
N GLU A 300 35.06 -8.88 -6.85
CA GLU A 300 34.19 -9.75 -7.63
C GLU A 300 34.72 -11.19 -7.63
N ARG A 301 33.81 -12.14 -7.80
CA ARG A 301 34.03 -13.58 -7.77
C ARG A 301 35.01 -14.02 -8.86
N ASP A 302 34.97 -13.38 -10.03
CA ASP A 302 35.85 -13.65 -11.18
C ASP A 302 37.34 -13.53 -10.84
N LYS A 303 37.71 -12.71 -9.84
CA LYS A 303 39.11 -12.54 -9.40
C LYS A 303 39.65 -13.72 -8.61
N PHE A 304 38.81 -14.68 -8.24
CA PHE A 304 39.18 -15.86 -7.47
C PHE A 304 39.30 -17.12 -8.33
N ASP A 305 38.82 -17.10 -9.58
CA ASP A 305 38.85 -18.26 -10.48
C ASP A 305 40.28 -18.73 -10.81
N ASN A 306 41.25 -17.80 -10.83
CA ASN A 306 42.66 -18.07 -11.11
C ASN A 306 43.54 -18.13 -9.85
N LYS A 307 42.94 -18.16 -8.65
CA LYS A 307 43.66 -18.18 -7.37
C LYS A 307 43.50 -19.54 -6.68
N THR A 308 44.39 -19.81 -5.74
CA THR A 308 44.37 -21.04 -4.94
C THR A 308 43.19 -21.07 -3.95
N VAL A 309 42.67 -19.90 -3.56
CA VAL A 309 41.54 -19.77 -2.64
C VAL A 309 40.25 -19.49 -3.41
N SER A 310 39.22 -20.29 -3.13
CA SER A 310 37.88 -20.11 -3.70
C SER A 310 37.18 -18.90 -3.10
N PHE A 311 36.22 -18.31 -3.84
CA PHE A 311 35.41 -17.20 -3.33
C PHE A 311 34.61 -17.59 -2.07
N GLU A 312 34.08 -18.82 -2.03
CA GLU A 312 33.31 -19.35 -0.90
C GLU A 312 34.17 -19.52 0.36
N GLU A 313 35.43 -19.92 0.21
CA GLU A 313 36.37 -19.99 1.32
C GLU A 313 36.75 -18.58 1.79
N HIS A 314 37.07 -17.68 0.85
CA HIS A 314 37.38 -16.28 1.13
C HIS A 314 36.31 -15.58 1.98
N ILE A 315 35.02 -15.73 1.66
CA ILE A 315 33.94 -15.08 2.44
C ILE A 315 33.65 -15.77 3.78
N LYS A 316 34.00 -17.04 3.94
CA LYS A 316 33.70 -17.81 5.17
C LYS A 316 34.82 -17.76 6.20
N SER A 317 36.08 -17.81 5.76
CA SER A 317 37.25 -17.88 6.64
C SER A 317 38.00 -16.55 6.73
N GLU A 318 38.37 -15.95 5.60
CA GLU A 318 39.17 -14.72 5.56
C GLU A 318 38.32 -13.47 5.84
N HIS A 319 37.26 -13.26 5.08
CA HIS A 319 36.39 -12.07 5.09
C HIS A 319 34.99 -12.38 5.62
N ASN A 320 34.93 -13.08 6.75
CA ASN A 320 33.67 -13.34 7.43
C ASN A 320 33.16 -12.08 8.14
N MET A 321 31.99 -11.57 7.74
CA MET A 321 31.37 -10.37 8.32
C MET A 321 31.23 -10.43 9.85
N TRP A 322 30.97 -11.61 10.42
CA TRP A 322 30.75 -11.78 11.85
C TRP A 322 32.05 -11.69 12.66
N HIS A 323 33.18 -12.15 12.11
CA HIS A 323 34.47 -12.04 12.79
C HIS A 323 34.85 -10.57 13.03
N TYR A 324 34.55 -9.68 12.09
CA TYR A 324 34.75 -8.24 12.26
C TYR A 324 33.88 -7.67 13.40
N LEU A 325 32.62 -8.11 13.51
CA LEU A 325 31.73 -7.69 14.59
C LEU A 325 32.23 -8.18 15.96
N TYR A 326 32.63 -9.45 16.05
CA TYR A 326 33.17 -10.03 17.28
C TYR A 326 34.45 -9.31 17.72
N PHE A 327 35.35 -9.00 16.79
CA PHE A 327 36.56 -8.24 17.09
C PHE A 327 36.25 -6.83 17.60
N LEU A 328 35.26 -6.14 17.01
CA LEU A 328 34.84 -4.83 17.48
C LEU A 328 34.27 -4.87 18.91
N VAL A 329 33.51 -5.92 19.24
CA VAL A 329 32.98 -6.13 20.60
C VAL A 329 34.12 -6.46 21.56
N LEU A 330 35.07 -7.31 21.17
CA LEU A 330 36.26 -7.65 21.95
C LEU A 330 37.04 -6.40 22.35
N VAL A 331 37.38 -5.54 21.38
CA VAL A 331 38.11 -4.28 21.64
C VAL A 331 37.34 -3.36 22.59
N ARG A 332 35.99 -3.39 22.60
CA ARG A 332 35.19 -2.56 23.52
C ARG A 332 35.12 -3.09 24.95
N VAL A 333 35.23 -4.40 25.14
CA VAL A 333 35.03 -5.05 26.45
C VAL A 333 36.37 -5.35 27.13
N LYS A 334 37.42 -5.64 26.37
CA LYS A 334 38.76 -5.95 26.86
C LYS A 334 39.44 -4.71 27.45
N ASP A 335 40.23 -4.90 28.51
CA ASP A 335 40.95 -3.82 29.18
C ASP A 335 42.02 -3.19 28.26
N PRO A 336 42.14 -1.85 28.21
CA PRO A 336 43.12 -1.19 27.35
C PRO A 336 44.58 -1.57 27.62
N THR A 337 44.92 -2.01 28.83
CA THR A 337 46.27 -2.43 29.21
C THR A 337 46.64 -3.82 28.67
N GLU A 338 45.64 -4.64 28.31
CA GLU A 338 45.83 -5.99 27.77
C GLU A 338 45.75 -6.04 26.24
N TYR A 339 45.62 -4.88 25.60
CA TYR A 339 45.57 -4.82 24.15
C TYR A 339 46.87 -5.31 23.53
N THR A 340 46.74 -6.14 22.51
CA THR A 340 47.86 -6.43 21.61
C THR A 340 48.20 -5.19 20.77
N GLY A 341 49.37 -5.17 20.13
CA GLY A 341 49.75 -4.07 19.24
C GLY A 341 48.70 -3.73 18.18
N PRO A 342 48.15 -4.73 17.44
CA PRO A 342 47.07 -4.50 16.47
C PRO A 342 45.76 -4.03 17.11
N GLU A 343 45.37 -4.57 18.26
CA GLU A 343 44.15 -4.15 19.00
C GLU A 343 44.26 -2.68 19.42
N SER A 344 45.42 -2.28 19.94
CA SER A 344 45.72 -0.90 20.35
C SER A 344 45.60 0.07 19.17
N TYR A 345 46.14 -0.31 18.00
CA TYR A 345 46.04 0.49 16.79
C TYR A 345 44.58 0.68 16.35
N VAL A 346 43.79 -0.40 16.32
CA VAL A 346 42.37 -0.32 15.94
C VAL A 346 41.57 0.50 16.96
N ALA A 347 41.82 0.33 18.25
CA ALA A 347 41.19 1.11 19.31
C ALA A 347 41.46 2.62 19.16
N GLN A 348 42.71 3.00 18.87
CA GLN A 348 43.09 4.38 18.59
C GLN A 348 42.37 4.93 17.36
N MET A 349 42.33 4.18 16.25
CA MET A 349 41.63 4.59 15.02
C MET A 349 40.12 4.77 15.23
N ILE A 350 39.49 3.92 16.05
CA ILE A 350 38.09 4.06 16.43
C ILE A 350 37.88 5.32 17.28
N ALA A 351 38.78 5.61 18.22
CA ALA A 351 38.71 6.81 19.07
C ALA A 351 38.85 8.10 18.25
N VAL A 352 39.83 8.16 17.35
CA VAL A 352 40.03 9.29 16.41
C VAL A 352 38.80 9.48 15.52
N SER A 353 38.24 8.40 14.97
CA SER A 353 37.03 8.45 14.15
C SER A 353 35.82 9.01 14.91
N LYS A 354 35.63 8.63 16.18
CA LYS A 354 34.58 9.22 17.04
C LYS A 354 34.82 10.70 17.27
N GLN A 355 36.06 11.12 17.55
CA GLN A 355 36.39 12.52 17.78
C GLN A 355 36.14 13.38 16.52
N ASN A 356 36.51 12.87 15.34
CA ASN A 356 36.22 13.51 14.07
C ASN A 356 34.71 13.59 13.78
N LYS A 357 33.93 12.56 14.10
CA LYS A 357 32.46 12.61 13.98
C LYS A 357 31.84 13.66 14.92
N HIS A 358 32.34 13.79 16.15
CA HIS A 358 31.88 14.83 17.07
C HIS A 358 32.31 16.25 16.64
N ALA A 359 33.49 16.40 16.02
CA ALA A 359 33.93 17.65 15.42
C ALA A 359 33.12 18.02 14.16
N LEU A 360 32.81 17.03 13.31
CA LEU A 360 31.96 17.18 12.13
C LEU A 360 30.49 17.44 12.49
N HIS A 361 29.98 16.95 13.62
CA HIS A 361 28.61 17.31 14.02
C HIS A 361 28.47 18.79 14.45
N LYS A 362 29.59 19.49 14.67
CA LYS A 362 29.66 20.95 14.86
C LYS A 362 29.74 21.74 13.55
N GLN A 363 29.86 21.07 12.41
CA GLN A 363 29.82 21.67 11.06
C GLN A 363 28.88 20.86 10.18
N GLU A 364 27.65 21.36 10.07
CA GLU A 364 26.59 20.79 9.25
C GLU A 364 27.03 20.43 7.82
N ILE A 365 26.52 19.29 7.33
CA ILE A 365 26.44 18.84 5.93
C ILE A 365 27.74 18.26 5.32
N VAL A 366 27.94 16.93 5.42
CA VAL A 366 28.53 16.12 4.32
C VAL A 366 27.95 14.69 4.31
N THR A 367 27.32 14.39 3.17
CA THR A 367 26.89 13.14 2.52
C THR A 367 27.03 11.75 3.18
N HIS A 368 25.95 10.97 2.99
CA HIS A 368 25.82 9.53 3.20
C HIS A 368 26.88 8.72 2.42
N THR A 369 27.98 8.32 3.06
CA THR A 369 28.83 7.18 2.61
C THR A 369 29.79 6.62 3.68
N SER A 370 29.83 7.16 4.90
CA SER A 370 30.97 6.98 5.82
C SER A 370 30.85 5.83 6.85
N PHE A 371 30.08 4.78 6.56
CA PHE A 371 30.08 3.55 7.38
C PHE A 371 30.87 2.39 6.76
N ILE A 372 31.41 2.57 5.56
CA ILE A 372 32.41 1.67 4.99
C ILE A 372 33.76 2.33 5.29
N PRO A 373 34.65 1.72 6.11
CA PRO A 373 36.00 2.25 6.25
C PRO A 373 36.63 2.34 4.84
N PRO A 374 37.41 3.40 4.52
CA PRO A 374 37.99 3.54 3.20
C PRO A 374 38.72 2.25 2.80
N LYS A 375 38.69 1.90 1.51
CA LYS A 375 39.27 0.68 0.90
C LYS A 375 40.73 0.39 1.28
N ASN A 376 41.39 1.30 2.00
CA ASN A 376 42.80 1.27 2.39
C ASN A 376 43.03 1.21 3.92
N VAL A 377 42.01 1.01 4.78
CA VAL A 377 42.21 0.91 6.25
C VAL A 377 42.75 -0.47 6.67
N PHE A 378 42.50 -1.51 5.86
CA PHE A 378 43.15 -2.80 6.02
C PHE A 378 44.22 -2.91 4.93
N PRO A 379 45.52 -2.70 5.25
CA PRO A 379 46.57 -3.05 4.30
C PRO A 379 46.38 -4.53 3.93
N GLN A 380 46.51 -4.87 2.65
CA GLN A 380 46.39 -6.24 2.14
C GLN A 380 47.32 -7.24 2.85
N SER A 381 48.34 -6.76 3.57
CA SER A 381 49.25 -7.53 4.41
C SER A 381 48.77 -7.77 5.86
N CYS A 382 47.70 -7.12 6.34
CA CYS A 382 47.06 -7.40 7.64
C CYS A 382 45.87 -8.34 7.56
N LEU A 383 45.35 -8.61 6.36
CA LEU A 383 44.25 -9.54 6.11
C LEU A 383 44.66 -11.03 6.20
N THR A 384 45.97 -11.29 6.31
CA THR A 384 46.57 -12.60 6.58
C THR A 384 46.85 -12.84 8.07
N ILE A 385 46.12 -12.20 8.99
CA ILE A 385 46.01 -12.78 10.34
C ILE A 385 44.93 -13.85 10.23
N LYS A 386 45.37 -15.10 10.08
CA LYS A 386 44.51 -16.28 10.21
C LYS A 386 43.70 -16.13 11.50
N ALA A 387 42.41 -15.87 11.38
CA ALA A 387 41.47 -15.91 12.51
C ALA A 387 41.44 -17.29 13.19
N VAL A 388 42.03 -18.31 12.56
CA VAL A 388 42.24 -19.66 13.10
C VAL A 388 43.23 -19.68 14.28
N ASP A 389 44.21 -18.77 14.34
CA ASP A 389 45.25 -18.81 15.39
C ASP A 389 44.86 -18.06 16.69
N LEU A 390 43.76 -17.28 16.68
CA LEU A 390 43.27 -16.56 17.87
C LEU A 390 42.14 -17.28 18.64
N PHE A 391 41.58 -18.35 18.10
CA PHE A 391 40.54 -19.16 18.76
C PHE A 391 41.05 -20.53 19.27
N ALA A 392 42.38 -20.75 19.26
CA ALA A 392 43.03 -21.99 19.68
C ALA A 392 43.74 -21.91 21.05
N SER A 393 43.32 -21.02 21.95
CA SER A 393 43.80 -20.95 23.34
C SER A 393 42.65 -20.85 24.34
#